data_AF-A0A508U2B9-F1
#
_entry.id   AF-A0A508U2B9-F1
#
_cell.length_a   1.000
_cell.length_b   1.000
_cell.length_c   1.000
_cell.angle_alpha   90.00
_cell.angle_beta   90.00
_cell.angle_gamma   90.00
#
_symmetry.space_group_name_H-M   'P 1'
#
loop_
_entity.id
_entity.type
_entity.pdbx_description
1 polymer ?
#
loop_
_entity_poly.entity_id
_entity_poly.type
_entity_poly.pdbx_seq_one_letter_code
_entity_poly.pdbx_strand_id
1 'polypeptide(L)'
;MAKGLQEGEIRQELQSGGHLRNVLIITKTIEGMAEHLAYVRPSWRREFLPLRTWGDKEDRTYKDLDRLLVLLRDDFGYRGFIGLYMDGDPALARYSVLSESEDANDKP
;
A
#
# COMPACT_ATOMS: atom_id res chain seq x y z
N MET A 1 -11.85 9.87 6.73
CA MET A 1 -11.26 8.87 5.82
C MET A 1 -9.84 9.27 5.51
N ALA A 2 -8.86 8.46 5.90
CA ALA A 2 -7.49 8.68 5.47
C ALA A 2 -7.44 8.40 3.96
N LYS A 3 -7.19 9.45 3.18
CA LYS A 3 -6.98 9.32 1.73
C LYS A 3 -5.71 8.50 1.53
N GLY A 4 -5.77 7.44 0.72
CA GLY A 4 -4.57 6.70 0.36
C GLY A 4 -3.64 7.56 -0.51
N LEU A 5 -2.52 6.99 -0.95
CA LEU A 5 -1.52 7.73 -1.71
C LEU A 5 -1.54 7.33 -3.19
N GLN A 6 -1.59 8.34 -4.05
CA GLN A 6 -1.40 8.15 -5.48
C GLN A 6 0.09 8.13 -5.81
N GLU A 7 0.47 7.37 -6.83
CA GLU A 7 1.86 7.29 -7.28
C GLU A 7 2.46 8.68 -7.60
N GLY A 8 1.68 9.56 -8.22
CA GLY A 8 2.10 10.93 -8.54
C GLY A 8 2.44 11.76 -7.30
N GLU A 9 1.61 11.68 -6.24
CA GLU A 9 1.86 12.35 -4.96
C GLU A 9 3.14 11.82 -4.31
N ILE A 10 3.32 10.49 -4.30
CA ILE A 10 4.54 9.87 -3.77
C ILE A 10 5.76 10.38 -4.54
N ARG A 11 5.75 10.35 -5.87
CA ARG A 11 6.88 10.81 -6.69
C ARG A 11 7.22 12.28 -6.43
N GLN A 12 6.21 13.14 -6.28
CA GLN A 12 6.43 14.56 -5.98
C GLN A 12 7.10 14.77 -4.61
N GLU A 13 6.64 14.04 -3.59
CA GLU A 13 7.21 14.15 -2.25
C GLU A 13 8.62 13.56 -2.16
N LEU A 14 8.89 12.46 -2.88
CA LEU A 14 10.25 11.91 -3.02
C LEU A 14 11.21 12.91 -3.67
N GLN A 15 10.77 13.63 -4.71
CA GLN A 15 11.56 14.71 -5.33
C GLN A 15 11.81 15.87 -4.37
N SER A 16 10.88 16.10 -3.44
CA SER A 16 10.99 17.12 -2.39
C SER A 16 11.87 16.69 -1.20
N GLY A 17 12.50 15.52 -1.27
CA GLY A 17 13.38 14.97 -0.23
C GLY A 17 12.67 14.06 0.78
N GLY A 18 11.40 13.74 0.56
CA GLY A 18 10.68 12.71 1.29
C GLY A 18 11.24 11.31 1.01
N HIS A 19 10.89 10.35 1.87
CA HIS A 19 11.22 8.93 1.67
C HIS A 19 10.15 8.02 2.28
N LEU A 20 10.13 6.76 1.86
CA LEU A 20 9.31 5.74 2.52
C LEU A 20 10.03 5.20 3.76
N ARG A 21 9.34 5.20 4.90
CA ARG A 21 9.87 4.67 6.18
C ARG A 21 9.64 3.17 6.31
N ASN A 22 8.44 2.71 5.95
CA ASN A 22 8.06 1.31 6.01
C ASN A 22 7.13 0.96 4.85
N VAL A 23 7.20 -0.29 4.42
CA VAL A 23 6.33 -0.85 3.39
C VAL A 23 5.87 -2.23 3.82
N LEU A 24 4.60 -2.52 3.58
CA LEU A 24 4.03 -3.86 3.65
C LEU A 24 3.15 -4.09 2.42
N ILE A 25 3.00 -5.36 2.06
CA ILE A 25 2.18 -5.83 0.95
C ILE A 25 1.18 -6.82 1.53
N ILE A 26 -0.10 -6.61 1.24
CA ILE A 26 -1.18 -7.56 1.54
C ILE A 26 -1.59 -8.22 0.22
N THR A 27 -1.61 -9.55 0.21
CA THR A 27 -2.04 -10.34 -0.94
C THR A 27 -3.45 -10.87 -0.70
N LYS A 28 -4.36 -10.55 -1.61
CA LYS A 28 -5.75 -10.99 -1.61
C LYS A 28 -5.99 -11.93 -2.79
N THR A 29 -6.94 -12.85 -2.65
CA THR A 29 -7.45 -13.61 -3.80
C THR A 29 -8.74 -12.98 -4.28
N ILE A 30 -8.72 -12.42 -5.49
CA ILE A 30 -9.86 -11.76 -6.13
C ILE A 30 -10.19 -12.57 -7.39
N GLU A 31 -11.42 -13.07 -7.48
CA GLU A 31 -11.89 -13.89 -8.62
C GLU A 31 -10.95 -15.08 -8.96
N GLY A 32 -10.34 -15.68 -7.93
CA GLY A 32 -9.40 -16.80 -8.09
C GLY A 32 -7.99 -16.41 -8.51
N MET A 33 -7.67 -15.12 -8.63
CA MET A 33 -6.34 -14.60 -8.91
C MET A 33 -5.76 -13.89 -7.68
N ALA A 34 -4.46 -14.05 -7.45
CA ALA A 34 -3.76 -13.29 -6.42
C ALA A 34 -3.55 -11.86 -6.90
N GLU A 35 -3.90 -10.90 -6.05
CA GLU A 35 -3.64 -9.48 -6.24
C GLU A 35 -2.95 -8.90 -5.01
N HIS A 36 -2.01 -7.98 -5.25
CA HIS A 36 -1.12 -7.43 -4.23
C HIS A 36 -1.36 -5.94 -4.05
N LEU A 37 -1.63 -5.51 -2.82
CA LEU A 37 -1.77 -4.10 -2.43
C LEU A 37 -0.62 -3.69 -1.53
N ALA A 38 0.10 -2.64 -1.90
CA ALA A 38 1.10 -2.04 -1.01
C ALA A 38 0.46 -1.00 -0.09
N TYR A 39 0.82 -1.09 1.19
CA TYR A 39 0.65 -0.01 2.15
C TYR A 39 2.02 0.57 2.48
N VAL A 40 2.12 1.88 2.40
CA VAL A 40 3.36 2.61 2.62
C VAL A 40 3.20 3.59 3.76
N ARG A 41 4.24 3.71 4.58
CA ARG A 41 4.35 4.76 5.59
C ARG A 41 5.40 5.75 5.12
N PRO A 42 5.02 6.88 4.51
CA PRO A 42 5.99 7.86 4.05
C PRO A 42 6.53 8.72 5.20
N SER A 43 7.55 9.53 4.92
CA SER A 43 8.15 10.42 5.91
C SER A 43 7.26 11.63 6.26
N TRP A 44 6.40 12.04 5.32
CA TRP A 44 5.50 13.20 5.43
C TRP A 44 4.12 12.87 6.01
N ARG A 45 3.79 11.59 6.25
CA ARG A 45 2.60 11.13 6.98
C ARG A 45 2.99 10.24 8.13
N ARG A 46 2.08 10.04 9.10
CA ARG A 46 2.36 9.21 10.29
C ARG A 46 1.86 7.78 10.10
N GLU A 47 0.77 7.63 9.37
CA GLU A 47 0.00 6.41 9.15
C GLU A 47 0.58 5.56 8.01
N PHE A 48 0.19 4.28 7.98
CA PHE A 48 0.29 3.48 6.76
C PHE A 48 -0.89 3.80 5.86
N LEU A 49 -0.60 4.06 4.58
CA LEU A 49 -1.60 4.43 3.59
C LEU A 49 -1.54 3.45 2.41
N PRO A 50 -2.68 2.93 1.93
CA PRO A 50 -2.70 2.10 0.74
C PRO A 50 -2.32 2.92 -0.51
N LEU A 51 -1.74 2.26 -1.50
CA LEU A 51 -1.62 2.82 -2.83
C LEU A 51 -2.99 2.89 -3.50
N ARG A 52 -3.29 4.02 -4.14
CA ARG A 52 -4.58 4.29 -4.78
C ARG A 52 -4.41 4.56 -6.26
N THR A 53 -5.44 4.24 -7.03
CA THR A 53 -5.54 4.61 -8.45
C THR A 53 -5.70 6.12 -8.59
N TRP A 54 -5.48 6.64 -9.81
CA TRP A 54 -5.66 8.06 -10.08
C TRP A 54 -7.07 8.51 -9.76
N GLY A 55 -7.20 9.62 -9.02
CA GLY A 55 -8.49 10.13 -8.55
C GLY A 55 -9.00 9.49 -7.25
N ASP A 56 -8.19 8.66 -6.57
CA ASP A 56 -8.47 8.08 -5.24
C ASP A 56 -9.76 7.25 -5.17
N LYS A 57 -10.20 6.71 -6.30
CA LYS A 57 -11.47 5.96 -6.39
C LYS A 57 -11.33 4.55 -5.82
N GLU A 58 -10.20 3.90 -6.06
CA GLU A 58 -9.98 2.49 -5.71
C GLU A 58 -8.54 2.25 -5.27
N ASP A 59 -8.33 1.16 -4.54
CA ASP A 59 -6.98 0.66 -4.23
C ASP A 59 -6.29 0.22 -5.51
N ARG A 60 -5.01 0.53 -5.62
CA ARG A 60 -4.20 0.09 -6.74
C ARG A 60 -3.57 -1.25 -6.40
N THR A 61 -4.16 -2.30 -6.91
CA THR A 61 -3.65 -3.67 -6.80
C THR A 61 -2.79 -4.06 -8.00
N TYR A 62 -1.96 -5.08 -7.81
CA TYR A 62 -1.06 -5.61 -8.83
C TYR A 62 -1.21 -7.13 -8.89
N LYS A 63 -1.43 -7.69 -10.09
CA LYS A 63 -1.47 -9.15 -10.31
C LYS A 63 -0.08 -9.80 -10.29
N ASP A 64 0.96 -8.98 -10.46
CA ASP A 64 2.35 -9.39 -10.55
C ASP A 64 3.14 -8.72 -9.44
N LEU A 65 3.60 -9.53 -8.48
CA LEU A 65 4.37 -9.07 -7.34
C LEU A 65 5.69 -8.42 -7.76
N ASP A 66 6.35 -8.92 -8.80
CA ASP A 66 7.64 -8.40 -9.24
C ASP A 66 7.50 -6.97 -9.76
N ARG A 67 6.40 -6.67 -10.47
CA ARG A 67 6.10 -5.29 -10.89
C ARG A 67 5.89 -4.34 -9.70
N LEU A 68 5.20 -4.81 -8.66
CA LEU A 68 5.04 -4.01 -7.44
C LEU A 68 6.38 -3.81 -6.73
N LEU A 69 7.23 -4.82 -6.69
CA LEU A 69 8.57 -4.71 -6.11
C LEU A 69 9.46 -3.74 -6.90
N VAL A 70 9.45 -3.77 -8.22
CA VAL A 70 10.17 -2.79 -9.06
C VAL A 70 9.72 -1.37 -8.74
N LEU A 71 8.41 -1.12 -8.66
CA LEU A 71 7.89 0.20 -8.27
C LEU A 71 8.40 0.62 -6.88
N LEU A 72 8.34 -0.27 -5.89
CA LEU A 72 8.77 0.07 -4.52
C LEU A 72 10.29 0.28 -4.41
N ARG A 73 11.08 -0.54 -5.11
CA ARG A 73 12.55 -0.58 -5.00
C ARG A 73 13.24 0.44 -5.88
N ASP A 74 12.84 0.52 -7.13
CA ASP A 74 13.56 1.26 -8.16
C ASP A 74 12.95 2.65 -8.35
N ASP A 75 11.61 2.72 -8.41
CA ASP A 75 10.92 3.98 -8.64
C ASP A 75 10.74 4.80 -7.36
N PHE A 76 10.39 4.15 -6.24
CA PHE A 76 10.24 4.81 -4.94
C PHE A 76 11.51 4.76 -4.08
N GLY A 77 12.53 4.01 -4.52
CA GLY A 77 13.82 3.95 -3.85
C GLY A 77 13.80 3.30 -2.45
N TYR A 78 12.76 2.54 -2.09
CA TYR A 78 12.66 1.94 -0.76
C TYR A 78 13.66 0.79 -0.61
N ARG A 79 14.62 0.94 0.31
CA ARG A 79 15.67 -0.08 0.58
C ARG A 79 15.41 -0.91 1.84
N GLY A 80 14.36 -0.62 2.60
CA GLY A 80 14.03 -1.35 3.84
C GLY A 80 13.41 -2.74 3.61
N PHE A 81 13.05 -3.40 4.72
CA PHE A 81 12.28 -4.65 4.69
C PHE A 81 10.86 -4.41 4.16
N ILE A 82 10.39 -5.31 3.29
CA ILE A 82 9.00 -5.32 2.79
C ILE A 82 8.33 -6.55 3.40
N GLY A 83 7.38 -6.33 4.31
CA GLY A 83 6.56 -7.41 4.85
C GLY A 83 5.54 -7.86 3.83
N LEU A 84 5.44 -9.16 3.56
CA LEU A 84 4.41 -9.74 2.70
C LEU A 84 3.48 -10.59 3.57
N TYR A 85 2.19 -10.27 3.52
CA TYR A 85 1.16 -10.94 4.31
C TYR A 85 0.02 -11.39 3.40
N MET A 86 -0.67 -12.46 3.81
CA MET A 86 -1.96 -12.82 3.23
C MET A 86 -3.06 -11.99 3.88
N ASP A 87 -4.15 -11.78 3.16
CA ASP A 87 -5.35 -11.20 3.74
C ASP A 87 -5.83 -12.01 4.95
N GLY A 88 -6.22 -11.32 6.02
CA GLY A 88 -6.61 -11.95 7.29
C GLY A 88 -5.47 -12.58 8.10
N ASP A 89 -4.20 -12.39 7.74
CA ASP A 89 -3.06 -12.89 8.55
C ASP A 89 -3.11 -12.29 9.98
N PRO A 90 -3.11 -13.11 11.05
CA PRO A 90 -3.14 -12.62 12.43
C PRO A 90 -1.99 -11.67 12.78
N ALA A 91 -0.85 -11.79 12.08
CA ALA A 91 0.26 -10.87 12.25
C ALA A 91 -0.12 -9.43 11.89
N LEU A 92 -1.12 -9.21 11.03
CA LEU A 92 -1.60 -7.89 10.64
C LEU A 92 -2.25 -7.10 11.78
N ALA A 93 -2.72 -7.77 12.85
CA ALA A 93 -3.29 -7.11 14.03
C ALA A 93 -2.32 -6.11 14.69
N ARG A 94 -1.01 -6.31 14.54
CA ARG A 94 0.01 -5.36 15.04
C ARG A 94 0.05 -4.04 14.26
N TYR A 95 -0.60 -3.99 13.10
CA TYR A 95 -0.74 -2.82 12.25
C TYR A 95 -2.18 -2.31 12.26
N SER A 96 -2.91 -2.44 13.38
CA SER A 96 -4.36 -2.17 13.54
C SER A 96 -4.94 -0.87 12.95
N VAL A 97 -4.11 0.07 12.51
CA VAL A 97 -4.48 1.23 11.68
C VAL A 97 -4.87 0.85 10.23
N LEU A 98 -4.50 -0.35 9.78
CA LEU A 98 -4.81 -0.86 8.43
C LEU A 98 -6.25 -1.39 8.31
N SER A 99 -6.79 -1.99 9.37
CA SER A 99 -8.10 -2.67 9.32
C SER A 99 -9.29 -1.71 9.23
N GLU A 100 -9.14 -0.46 9.68
CA GLU A 100 -10.20 0.55 9.60
C GLU A 100 -10.53 1.01 8.16
N SER A 101 -9.74 0.56 7.16
CA SER A 101 -9.98 0.89 5.75
C SER A 101 -10.89 -0.12 5.01
N GLU A 102 -11.15 -1.31 5.57
CA GLU A 102 -11.96 -2.35 4.93
C GLU A 102 -13.46 -2.24 5.27
N ASP A 103 -13.82 -1.77 6.46
CA ASP A 103 -15.21 -1.71 6.94
C ASP A 103 -16.08 -0.64 6.24
N ALA A 104 -15.53 0.13 5.30
CA ALA A 104 -16.23 1.21 4.61
C ALA A 104 -16.88 0.80 3.27
N ASN A 105 -16.62 -0.40 2.74
CA ASN A 105 -17.12 -0.80 1.42
C ASN A 105 -18.01 -2.06 1.42
N ASP A 106 -18.39 -2.57 2.59
CA ASP A 106 -19.40 -3.62 2.72
C ASP A 106 -20.66 -3.06 3.41
N LYS A 107 -21.51 -2.42 2.62
CA LYS A 107 -22.92 -2.23 2.96
C LYS A 107 -23.78 -2.56 1.74
N PRO A 108 -24.88 -3.32 1.92
CA PRO A 108 -25.73 -3.82 0.85
C PRO A 108 -26.50 -2.71 0.11
#